data_AF-A0A918RS86-F1
#
_entry.id   AF-A0A918RS86-F1
#
_cell.length_a   1.000
_cell.length_b   1.000
_cell.length_c   1.000
_cell.angle_alpha   90.00
_cell.angle_beta   90.00
_cell.angle_gamma   90.00
#
_symmetry.space_group_name_H-M   'P 1'
#
loop_
_entity.id
_entity.type
_entity.pdbx_description
1 polymer ?
#
loop_
_entity_poly.entity_id
_entity_poly.type
_entity_poly.pdbx_seq_one_letter_code
_entity_poly.pdbx_strand_id
1 'polypeptide(L)'
;MRWRRVFLGVLSVGYSKIVVAFMQLAMVPVLATTWGLDTYGQWLMLTTVPIFLGASDFGFGTAAGNRLTAEVAKGELGEALCTFQSALAVMLLCTFSIFAICLTATVFLPDALLSASNGMDGAAARQVLAIMCLFGLVALQSSLFMSVMRAEGLFAQTTSLYATMQLGEGIAVMAVALAGGGPVAAAIAYCAIRTIGVSAQAVLALRRAKWTPRRTGCFWLDGGARGLMAAFET
;
A
#
# COMPACT_ATOMS: atom_id res chain seq x y z
N MET A 1 6.78 -27.90 17.32
CA MET A 1 7.06 -26.72 16.45
C MET A 1 5.83 -25.92 16.00
N ARG A 2 4.59 -26.46 16.03
CA ARG A 2 3.35 -25.77 15.58
C ARG A 2 2.95 -24.58 16.47
N TRP A 3 3.03 -24.73 17.80
CA TRP A 3 2.69 -23.68 18.78
C TRP A 3 3.56 -22.43 18.70
N ARG A 4 4.87 -22.58 18.46
CA ARG A 4 5.81 -21.45 18.37
C ARG A 4 5.50 -20.56 17.15
N ARG A 5 5.07 -21.14 16.03
CA ARG A 5 4.65 -20.39 14.83
C ARG A 5 3.33 -19.65 15.04
N VAL A 6 2.36 -20.29 15.69
CA VAL A 6 1.06 -19.66 16.03
C VAL A 6 1.28 -18.51 17.00
N PHE A 7 2.06 -18.71 18.06
CA PHE A 7 2.37 -17.67 19.04
C PHE A 7 3.08 -16.47 18.42
N LEU A 8 4.08 -16.70 17.55
CA LEU A 8 4.76 -15.63 16.81
C LEU A 8 3.82 -14.88 15.85
N GLY A 9 2.87 -15.58 15.22
CA GLY A 9 1.85 -14.96 14.38
C GLY A 9 0.91 -14.06 15.18
N VAL A 10 0.42 -14.55 16.32
CA VAL A 10 -0.45 -13.78 17.24
C VAL A 10 0.29 -12.56 17.79
N LEU A 11 1.56 -12.73 18.20
CA LEU A 11 2.38 -11.62 18.70
C LEU A 11 2.61 -10.54 17.64
N SER A 12 2.85 -10.92 16.39
CA SER A 12 3.03 -9.98 15.27
C SER A 12 1.77 -9.16 14.99
N VAL A 13 0.59 -9.81 15.03
CA VAL A 13 -0.70 -9.11 14.89
C VAL A 13 -0.96 -8.20 16.08
N GLY A 14 -0.71 -8.66 17.30
CA GLY A 14 -0.85 -7.86 18.52
C GLY A 14 0.04 -6.61 18.49
N TYR A 15 1.32 -6.78 18.14
CA TYR A 15 2.26 -5.69 17.93
C TYR A 15 1.73 -4.68 16.90
N SER A 16 1.27 -5.15 15.75
CA SER A 16 0.71 -4.28 14.71
C SER A 16 -0.47 -3.44 15.23
N LYS A 17 -1.40 -4.05 15.98
CA LYS A 17 -2.54 -3.32 16.54
C LYS A 17 -2.13 -2.30 17.60
N ILE A 18 -1.19 -2.66 18.48
CA ILE A 18 -0.67 -1.75 19.52
C ILE A 18 0.02 -0.55 18.87
N VAL A 19 0.86 -0.78 17.85
CA VAL A 19 1.54 0.30 17.11
C VAL A 19 0.54 1.26 16.48
N VAL A 20 -0.49 0.73 15.81
CA VAL A 20 -1.51 1.57 15.16
C VAL A 20 -2.31 2.35 16.19
N ALA A 21 -2.72 1.73 17.29
CA ALA A 21 -3.45 2.41 18.36
C ALA A 21 -2.60 3.51 19.01
N PHE A 22 -1.33 3.21 19.30
CA PHE A 22 -0.40 4.20 19.83
C PHE A 22 -0.23 5.38 18.88
N MET A 23 -0.03 5.11 17.57
CA MET A 23 0.12 6.18 16.58
C MET A 23 -1.14 7.02 16.44
N GLN A 24 -2.32 6.42 16.40
CA GLN A 24 -3.58 7.18 16.32
C GLN A 24 -3.79 8.07 17.54
N LEU A 25 -3.44 7.60 18.74
CA LEU A 25 -3.58 8.39 19.97
C LEU A 25 -2.49 9.45 20.12
N ALA A 26 -1.25 9.18 19.72
CA ALA A 26 -0.13 10.12 19.86
C ALA A 26 -0.16 11.22 18.80
N MET A 27 -0.64 10.92 17.60
CA MET A 27 -0.67 11.88 16.48
C MET A 27 -1.66 13.03 16.73
N VAL A 28 -2.77 12.76 17.42
CA VAL A 28 -3.80 13.77 17.76
C VAL A 28 -3.22 14.93 18.58
N PRO A 29 -2.67 14.73 19.80
CA PRO A 29 -2.16 15.83 20.61
C PRO A 29 -0.96 16.53 19.99
N VAL A 30 -0.07 15.79 19.30
CA VAL A 30 1.12 16.39 18.67
C VAL A 30 0.70 17.33 17.54
N LEU A 31 -0.17 16.90 16.63
CA LEU A 31 -0.58 17.74 15.51
C LEU A 31 -1.53 18.87 15.93
N ALA A 32 -2.44 18.61 16.87
CA ALA A 32 -3.36 19.64 17.35
C ALA A 32 -2.64 20.78 18.08
N THR A 33 -1.58 20.47 18.84
CA THR A 33 -0.79 21.49 19.55
C THR A 33 0.18 22.25 18.66
N THR A 34 0.73 21.60 17.62
CA THR A 34 1.72 22.21 16.71
C THR A 34 1.08 23.01 15.58
N TRP A 35 0.02 22.49 14.95
CA TRP A 35 -0.64 23.12 13.79
C TRP A 35 -1.97 23.81 14.12
N GLY A 36 -2.48 23.62 15.33
CA GLY A 36 -3.81 24.07 15.71
C GLY A 36 -4.92 23.13 15.22
N LEU A 37 -6.12 23.31 15.78
CA LEU A 37 -7.25 22.41 15.54
C LEU A 37 -7.78 22.51 14.11
N ASP A 38 -7.76 23.70 13.50
CA ASP A 38 -8.29 23.95 12.16
C ASP A 38 -7.45 23.25 11.08
N THR A 39 -6.12 23.44 11.11
CA THR A 39 -5.18 22.79 10.20
C THR A 39 -5.17 21.27 10.38
N TYR A 40 -5.23 20.79 11.63
CA TYR A 40 -5.34 19.36 11.92
C TYR A 40 -6.66 18.76 11.40
N GLY A 41 -7.77 19.48 11.53
CA GLY A 41 -9.07 19.08 10.98
C GLY A 41 -9.02 18.93 9.45
N GLN A 42 -8.43 19.88 8.75
CA GLN A 42 -8.22 19.77 7.30
C GLN A 42 -7.27 18.63 6.93
N TRP A 43 -6.18 18.43 7.70
CA TRP A 43 -5.29 17.29 7.50
C TRP A 43 -6.06 15.97 7.60
N LEU A 44 -6.91 15.80 8.62
CA LEU A 44 -7.76 14.61 8.75
C LEU A 44 -8.67 14.43 7.53
N MET A 45 -9.33 15.49 7.06
CA MET A 45 -10.15 15.43 5.85
C MET A 45 -9.35 14.95 4.65
N LEU A 46 -8.16 15.50 4.41
CA LEU A 46 -7.29 15.10 3.29
C LEU A 46 -6.76 13.67 3.44
N THR A 47 -6.49 13.20 4.66
CA THR A 47 -6.08 11.80 4.90
C THR A 47 -7.19 10.77 4.68
N THR A 48 -8.46 11.18 4.62
CA THR A 48 -9.56 10.26 4.28
C THR A 48 -9.49 9.77 2.83
N VAL A 49 -8.93 10.58 1.93
CA VAL A 49 -8.80 10.27 0.50
C VAL A 49 -8.03 8.98 0.28
N PRO A 50 -6.77 8.82 0.77
CA PRO A 50 -6.05 7.56 0.60
C PRO A 50 -6.69 6.38 1.32
N ILE A 51 -7.44 6.61 2.41
CA ILE A 51 -8.18 5.54 3.11
C ILE A 51 -9.28 4.98 2.19
N PHE A 52 -10.06 5.85 1.55
CA PHE A 52 -11.07 5.42 0.58
C PHE A 52 -10.45 4.81 -0.68
N LEU A 53 -9.33 5.34 -1.17
CA LEU A 53 -8.59 4.73 -2.27
C LEU A 53 -8.12 3.31 -1.92
N GLY A 54 -7.57 3.11 -0.71
CA GLY A 54 -7.18 1.78 -0.23
C GLY A 54 -8.37 0.82 -0.11
N ALA A 55 -9.54 1.31 0.29
CA ALA A 55 -10.77 0.53 0.31
C ALA A 55 -11.28 0.18 -1.11
N SER A 56 -10.93 0.99 -2.11
CA SER A 56 -11.32 0.80 -3.51
C SER A 56 -10.53 -0.29 -4.25
N ASP A 57 -9.60 -1.00 -3.60
CA ASP A 57 -8.96 -2.20 -4.17
C ASP A 57 -9.97 -3.34 -4.41
N PHE A 58 -11.23 -3.22 -3.96
CA PHE A 58 -12.33 -4.21 -4.11
C PHE A 58 -11.94 -5.67 -3.79
N GLY A 59 -10.87 -5.86 -3.01
CA GLY A 59 -10.32 -7.19 -2.72
C GLY A 59 -9.51 -7.83 -3.84
N PHE A 60 -9.19 -7.15 -4.95
CA PHE A 60 -8.37 -7.68 -6.04
C PHE A 60 -7.02 -8.19 -5.53
N GLY A 61 -6.31 -7.42 -4.69
CA GLY A 61 -5.05 -7.87 -4.09
C GLY A 61 -5.19 -9.11 -3.19
N THR A 62 -6.38 -9.31 -2.59
CA THR A 62 -6.67 -10.50 -1.75
C THR A 62 -7.07 -11.70 -2.59
N ALA A 63 -7.90 -11.53 -3.61
CA ALA A 63 -8.30 -12.60 -4.54
C ALA A 63 -7.10 -13.15 -5.31
N ALA A 64 -6.28 -12.25 -5.88
CA ALA A 64 -5.02 -12.62 -6.53
C ALA A 64 -4.06 -13.32 -5.56
N GLY A 65 -3.97 -12.84 -4.31
CA GLY A 65 -3.16 -13.46 -3.27
C GLY A 65 -3.61 -14.86 -2.87
N ASN A 66 -4.92 -15.09 -2.76
CA ASN A 66 -5.48 -16.39 -2.44
C ASN A 66 -5.23 -17.40 -3.56
N ARG A 67 -5.43 -16.99 -4.82
CA ARG A 67 -5.13 -17.81 -5.99
C ARG A 67 -3.64 -18.16 -6.06
N LEU A 68 -2.78 -17.15 -5.89
CA LEU A 68 -1.33 -17.35 -5.85
C LEU A 68 -0.91 -18.32 -4.73
N THR A 69 -1.50 -18.19 -3.55
CA THR A 69 -1.22 -19.09 -2.42
C THR A 69 -1.63 -20.53 -2.74
N ALA A 70 -2.75 -20.73 -3.43
CA ALA A 70 -3.22 -22.05 -3.83
C ALA A 70 -2.28 -22.70 -4.88
N GLU A 71 -1.89 -21.94 -5.91
CA GLU A 71 -0.97 -22.40 -6.97
C GLU A 71 0.42 -22.74 -6.40
N VAL A 72 0.95 -21.91 -5.50
CA VAL A 72 2.22 -22.17 -4.78
C VAL A 72 2.10 -23.42 -3.89
N ALA A 73 0.98 -23.61 -3.19
CA ALA A 73 0.76 -24.78 -2.33
C ALA A 73 0.68 -26.09 -3.13
N LYS A 74 0.19 -26.05 -4.37
CA LYS A 74 0.17 -27.20 -5.30
C LYS A 74 1.51 -27.45 -6.00
N GLY A 75 2.46 -26.52 -5.92
CA GLY A 75 3.74 -26.60 -6.64
C GLY A 75 3.66 -26.16 -8.11
N GLU A 76 2.55 -25.55 -8.53
CA GLU A 76 2.28 -25.08 -9.90
C GLU A 76 2.96 -23.71 -10.13
N LEU A 77 4.29 -23.66 -10.05
CA LEU A 77 5.05 -22.40 -10.04
C LEU A 77 4.89 -21.58 -11.34
N GLY A 78 4.64 -22.23 -12.47
CA GLY A 78 4.38 -21.56 -13.75
C GLY A 78 3.05 -20.81 -13.76
N GLU A 79 2.01 -21.40 -13.19
CA GLU A 79 0.70 -20.75 -13.03
C GLU A 79 0.79 -19.61 -12.01
N ALA A 80 1.50 -19.83 -10.91
CA ALA A 80 1.79 -18.80 -9.91
C ALA A 80 2.43 -17.54 -10.55
N LEU A 81 3.38 -17.73 -11.46
CA LEU A 81 4.00 -16.64 -12.23
C LEU A 81 3.01 -15.90 -13.12
N CYS A 82 2.18 -16.64 -13.86
CA CYS A 82 1.19 -16.05 -14.74
C CYS A 82 0.17 -15.22 -13.93
N THR A 83 -0.32 -15.77 -12.82
CA THR A 83 -1.23 -15.08 -11.89
C THR A 83 -0.60 -13.82 -11.31
N PHE A 84 0.68 -13.88 -10.89
CA PHE A 84 1.39 -12.72 -10.36
C PHE A 84 1.61 -11.63 -11.38
N GLN A 85 2.05 -11.97 -12.60
CA GLN A 85 2.27 -11.00 -13.67
C GLN A 85 0.95 -10.35 -14.10
N SER A 86 -0.11 -11.14 -14.22
CA SER A 86 -1.45 -10.64 -14.54
C SER A 86 -1.97 -9.71 -13.43
N ALA A 87 -1.80 -10.09 -12.17
CA ALA A 87 -2.19 -9.28 -11.02
C ALA A 87 -1.39 -7.97 -10.95
N LEU A 88 -0.08 -8.00 -11.22
CA LEU A 88 0.75 -6.80 -11.31
C LEU A 88 0.28 -5.88 -12.44
N ALA A 89 0.04 -6.41 -13.64
CA ALA A 89 -0.38 -5.61 -14.78
C ALA A 89 -1.73 -4.92 -14.53
N VAL A 90 -2.72 -5.67 -14.01
CA VAL A 90 -4.04 -5.12 -13.64
C VAL A 90 -3.89 -4.08 -12.54
N MET A 91 -3.10 -4.35 -11.50
CA MET A 91 -2.90 -3.40 -10.40
C MET A 91 -2.22 -2.11 -10.88
N LEU A 92 -1.23 -2.20 -11.77
CA LEU A 92 -0.58 -1.02 -12.35
C LEU A 92 -1.53 -0.21 -13.24
N LEU A 93 -2.34 -0.88 -14.06
CA LEU A 93 -3.37 -0.23 -14.89
C LEU A 93 -4.42 0.49 -14.03
N CYS A 94 -4.93 -0.17 -12.98
CA CYS A 94 -5.85 0.44 -12.02
C CYS A 94 -5.19 1.62 -11.31
N THR A 95 -3.96 1.47 -10.85
CA THR A 95 -3.20 2.53 -10.17
C THR A 95 -3.04 3.75 -11.08
N PHE A 96 -2.63 3.54 -12.34
CA PHE A 96 -2.47 4.64 -13.30
C PHE A 96 -3.79 5.33 -13.62
N SER A 97 -4.87 4.55 -13.80
CA SER A 97 -6.21 5.08 -14.08
C SER A 97 -6.74 5.92 -12.91
N ILE A 98 -6.61 5.42 -11.68
CA ILE A 98 -7.01 6.13 -10.46
C ILE A 98 -6.15 7.39 -10.29
N PHE A 99 -4.84 7.32 -10.53
CA PHE A 99 -3.95 8.48 -10.46
C PHE A 99 -4.38 9.59 -11.41
N ALA A 100 -4.68 9.24 -12.66
CA ALA A 100 -5.15 10.20 -13.65
C ALA A 100 -6.46 10.87 -13.21
N ILE A 101 -7.41 10.10 -12.67
CA ILE A 101 -8.68 10.63 -12.15
C ILE A 101 -8.43 11.56 -10.96
N CYS A 102 -7.62 11.14 -9.98
CA CYS A 102 -7.29 11.94 -8.81
C CYS A 102 -6.59 13.25 -9.20
N LEU A 103 -5.62 13.21 -10.12
CA LEU A 103 -4.91 14.39 -10.59
C LEU A 103 -5.87 15.35 -11.29
N THR A 104 -6.72 14.81 -12.18
CA THR A 104 -7.75 15.59 -12.87
C THR A 104 -8.69 16.26 -11.86
N ALA A 105 -9.20 15.49 -10.88
CA ALA A 105 -10.04 16.03 -9.81
C ALA A 105 -9.33 17.15 -9.02
N THR A 106 -8.04 17.03 -8.70
CA THR A 106 -7.30 18.07 -7.98
C THR A 106 -7.13 19.38 -8.76
N VAL A 107 -7.07 19.30 -10.10
CA VAL A 107 -6.93 20.47 -10.99
C VAL A 107 -8.27 21.19 -11.14
N PHE A 108 -9.37 20.45 -11.25
CA PHE A 108 -10.71 21.03 -11.40
C PHE A 108 -11.35 21.47 -10.08
N LEU A 109 -10.74 21.15 -8.94
CA LEU A 109 -11.28 21.52 -7.63
C LEU A 109 -11.02 23.02 -7.34
N PRO A 110 -12.08 23.83 -7.11
CA PRO A 110 -11.93 25.26 -6.84
C PRO A 110 -11.25 25.49 -5.49
N ASP A 111 -10.35 26.47 -5.45
CA ASP A 111 -9.57 26.81 -4.24
C ASP A 111 -10.46 27.16 -3.05
N ALA A 112 -11.67 27.71 -3.30
CA ALA A 112 -12.64 28.04 -2.26
C ALA A 112 -13.15 26.84 -1.45
N LEU A 113 -13.15 25.62 -2.02
CA LEU A 113 -13.50 24.39 -1.30
C LEU A 113 -12.32 23.83 -0.49
N LEU A 114 -11.10 24.25 -0.80
CA LEU A 114 -9.86 23.78 -0.20
C LEU A 114 -9.33 24.73 0.89
N SER A 115 -9.62 26.03 0.77
CA SER A 115 -9.28 27.03 1.77
C SER A 115 -10.21 26.96 2.98
N ALA A 116 -9.67 26.84 4.18
CA ALA A 116 -10.42 27.10 5.42
C ALA A 116 -9.97 28.41 6.03
N SER A 117 -10.89 29.14 6.66
CA SER A 117 -10.69 30.50 7.15
C SER A 117 -9.62 30.68 8.24
N ASN A 118 -9.03 29.60 8.76
CA ASN A 118 -7.89 29.59 9.69
C ASN A 118 -6.97 28.36 9.48
N GLY A 119 -7.10 27.69 8.34
CA GLY A 119 -6.38 26.46 8.04
C GLY A 119 -5.27 26.65 7.03
N MET A 120 -5.03 25.61 6.25
CA MET A 120 -4.17 25.58 5.08
C MET A 120 -4.69 26.51 3.99
N ASP A 121 -3.76 27.19 3.34
CA ASP A 121 -4.01 27.88 2.08
C ASP A 121 -4.45 26.89 0.98
N GLY A 122 -5.27 27.34 0.04
CA GLY A 122 -5.83 26.50 -1.03
C GLY A 122 -4.75 25.79 -1.85
N ALA A 123 -3.63 26.48 -2.13
CA ALA A 123 -2.49 25.90 -2.84
C ALA A 123 -1.81 24.79 -2.01
N ALA A 124 -1.61 24.99 -0.71
CA ALA A 124 -1.02 24.00 0.19
C ALA A 124 -1.93 22.78 0.35
N ALA A 125 -3.24 22.98 0.48
CA ALA A 125 -4.24 21.92 0.55
C ALA A 125 -4.26 21.08 -0.74
N ARG A 126 -4.19 21.72 -1.91
CA ARG A 126 -4.08 21.03 -3.21
C ARG A 126 -2.81 20.18 -3.30
N GLN A 127 -1.67 20.70 -2.85
CA GLN A 127 -0.42 19.95 -2.82
C GLN A 127 -0.50 18.73 -1.90
N VAL A 128 -1.03 18.89 -0.69
CA VAL A 128 -1.23 17.76 0.23
C VAL A 128 -2.18 16.73 -0.36
N LEU A 129 -3.29 17.15 -0.97
CA LEU A 129 -4.21 16.24 -1.64
C LEU A 129 -3.53 15.41 -2.73
N ALA A 130 -2.74 16.06 -3.60
CA ALA A 130 -2.00 15.37 -4.66
C ALA A 130 -1.01 14.34 -4.09
N ILE A 131 -0.29 14.70 -3.01
CA ILE A 131 0.64 13.80 -2.33
C ILE A 131 -0.10 12.65 -1.63
N MET A 132 -1.26 12.92 -1.02
CA MET A 132 -2.08 11.88 -0.37
C MET A 132 -2.66 10.90 -1.39
N CYS A 133 -3.05 11.36 -2.57
CA CYS A 133 -3.43 10.49 -3.68
C CYS A 133 -2.25 9.58 -4.09
N LEU A 134 -1.05 10.16 -4.27
CA LEU A 134 0.15 9.37 -4.57
C LEU A 134 0.45 8.34 -3.47
N PHE A 135 0.34 8.74 -2.19
CA PHE A 135 0.49 7.84 -1.06
C PHE A 135 -0.50 6.68 -1.10
N GLY A 136 -1.78 6.94 -1.38
CA GLY A 136 -2.83 5.91 -1.47
C GLY A 136 -2.53 4.89 -2.57
N LEU A 137 -2.04 5.36 -3.71
CA LEU A 137 -1.64 4.52 -4.85
C LEU A 137 -0.43 3.64 -4.55
N VAL A 138 0.58 4.19 -3.88
CA VAL A 138 1.72 3.41 -3.40
C VAL A 138 1.25 2.37 -2.38
N ALA A 139 0.31 2.72 -1.50
CA ALA A 139 -0.26 1.80 -0.51
C ALA A 139 -1.05 0.65 -1.15
N LEU A 140 -1.72 0.86 -2.30
CA LEU A 140 -2.36 -0.23 -3.05
C LEU A 140 -1.36 -1.30 -3.48
N GLN A 141 -0.15 -0.91 -3.89
CA GLN A 141 0.89 -1.87 -4.29
C GLN A 141 1.34 -2.76 -3.14
N SER A 142 1.35 -2.25 -1.90
CA SER A 142 1.66 -3.07 -0.72
C SER A 142 0.73 -4.26 -0.56
N SER A 143 -0.55 -4.17 -0.96
CA SER A 143 -1.51 -5.26 -0.76
C SER A 143 -1.10 -6.52 -1.54
N LEU A 144 -0.62 -6.35 -2.77
CA LEU A 144 -0.14 -7.43 -3.62
C LEU A 144 1.17 -8.04 -3.10
N PHE A 145 2.15 -7.22 -2.72
CA PHE A 145 3.40 -7.74 -2.17
C PHE A 145 3.20 -8.47 -0.84
N MET A 146 2.27 -7.98 -0.01
CA MET A 146 1.87 -8.72 1.19
C MET A 146 1.26 -10.07 0.84
N SER A 147 0.41 -10.14 -0.17
CA SER A 147 -0.16 -11.40 -0.68
C SER A 147 0.91 -12.39 -1.16
N VAL A 148 1.93 -11.94 -1.87
CA VAL A 148 3.07 -12.78 -2.31
C VAL A 148 3.84 -13.37 -1.13
N MET A 149 4.20 -12.54 -0.14
CA MET A 149 4.94 -13.02 1.02
C MET A 149 4.10 -13.96 1.89
N ARG A 150 2.78 -13.79 1.91
CA ARG A 150 1.85 -14.73 2.56
C ARG A 150 1.83 -16.10 1.88
N ALA A 151 1.88 -16.15 0.55
CA ALA A 151 1.93 -17.41 -0.22
C ALA A 151 3.17 -18.25 0.14
N GLU A 152 4.31 -17.60 0.43
CA GLU A 152 5.54 -18.26 0.89
C GLU A 152 5.53 -18.64 2.39
N GLY A 153 4.42 -18.45 3.09
CA GLY A 153 4.28 -18.75 4.52
C GLY A 153 4.95 -17.73 5.46
N LEU A 154 5.32 -16.55 4.96
CA LEU A 154 5.97 -15.46 5.71
C LEU A 154 4.96 -14.43 6.25
N PHE A 155 3.76 -14.87 6.64
CA PHE A 155 2.69 -13.99 7.15
C PHE A 155 3.16 -13.10 8.30
N ALA A 156 3.76 -13.70 9.34
CA ALA A 156 4.16 -12.97 10.55
C ALA A 156 5.20 -11.88 10.26
N GLN A 157 6.14 -12.14 9.34
CA GLN A 157 7.18 -11.19 8.94
C GLN A 157 6.60 -10.03 8.14
N THR A 158 5.63 -10.32 7.26
CA THR A 158 4.99 -9.34 6.41
C THR A 158 4.16 -8.35 7.25
N THR A 159 3.36 -8.89 8.18
CA THR A 159 2.54 -8.09 9.11
C THR A 159 3.41 -7.21 10.01
N SER A 160 4.52 -7.74 10.56
CA SER A 160 5.42 -6.94 11.39
C SER A 160 6.11 -5.84 10.59
N LEU A 161 6.56 -6.14 9.37
CA LEU A 161 7.20 -5.15 8.50
C LEU A 161 6.24 -4.02 8.15
N TYR A 162 4.97 -4.33 7.84
CA TYR A 162 3.94 -3.33 7.58
C TYR A 162 3.63 -2.47 8.81
N ALA A 163 3.64 -3.06 10.01
CA ALA A 163 3.51 -2.30 11.26
C ALA A 163 4.70 -1.35 11.48
N THR A 164 5.93 -1.80 11.20
CA THR A 164 7.13 -0.96 11.28
C THR A 164 7.08 0.19 10.27
N MET A 165 6.54 -0.02 9.08
CA MET A 165 6.32 1.07 8.10
C MET A 165 5.35 2.12 8.64
N GLN A 166 4.19 1.70 9.16
CA GLN A 166 3.21 2.63 9.76
C GLN A 166 3.78 3.38 10.97
N LEU A 167 4.61 2.71 11.76
CA LEU A 167 5.32 3.36 12.86
C LEU A 167 6.28 4.44 12.32
N GLY A 168 7.07 4.12 11.30
CA GLY A 168 7.97 5.09 10.66
C GLY A 168 7.22 6.27 10.05
N GLU A 169 6.08 6.02 9.42
CA GLU A 169 5.19 7.02 8.83
C GLU A 169 4.68 8.01 9.90
N GLY A 170 4.14 7.49 11.01
CA GLY A 170 3.65 8.30 12.12
C GLY A 170 4.77 9.12 12.79
N ILE A 171 5.92 8.50 13.05
CA ILE A 171 7.08 9.19 13.63
C ILE A 171 7.58 10.29 12.69
N ALA A 172 7.66 10.05 11.39
CA ALA A 172 8.13 11.03 10.43
C ALA A 172 7.21 12.26 10.39
N VAL A 173 5.89 12.05 10.40
CA VAL A 173 4.92 13.16 10.44
C VAL A 173 5.04 13.95 11.75
N MET A 174 5.09 13.27 12.89
CA MET A 174 5.26 13.93 14.20
C MET A 174 6.58 14.69 14.29
N ALA A 175 7.68 14.12 13.77
CA ALA A 175 8.98 14.76 13.77
C ALA A 175 9.00 16.04 12.93
N VAL A 176 8.38 16.02 11.75
CA VAL A 176 8.23 17.22 10.90
C VAL A 176 7.39 18.28 11.60
N ALA A 177 6.28 17.90 12.21
CA ALA A 177 5.40 18.83 12.93
C ALA A 177 6.11 19.49 14.13
N LEU A 178 6.84 18.70 14.93
CA LEU A 178 7.61 19.18 16.08
C LEU A 178 8.81 20.06 15.67
N ALA A 179 9.37 19.85 14.48
CA ALA A 179 10.40 20.71 13.91
C ALA A 179 9.86 22.05 13.36
N GLY A 180 8.56 22.31 13.51
CA GLY A 180 7.90 23.51 12.96
C GLY A 180 7.57 23.41 11.46
N GLY A 181 7.68 22.22 10.87
CA GLY A 181 7.31 21.98 9.48
C GLY A 181 5.80 22.03 9.27
N GLY A 182 5.38 22.55 8.11
CA GLY A 182 3.97 22.60 7.74
C GLY A 182 3.40 21.27 7.22
N PRO A 183 2.09 21.20 6.94
CA PRO A 183 1.42 19.97 6.51
C PRO A 183 1.93 19.40 5.19
N VAL A 184 2.41 20.26 4.27
CA VAL A 184 3.01 19.81 2.99
C VAL A 184 4.28 18.99 3.25
N ALA A 185 5.17 19.47 4.13
CA ALA A 185 6.39 18.75 4.47
C ALA A 185 6.08 17.41 5.16
N ALA A 186 5.05 17.38 6.01
CA ALA A 186 4.60 16.14 6.64
C ALA A 186 4.03 15.15 5.62
N ALA A 187 3.24 15.60 4.65
CA ALA A 187 2.74 14.76 3.57
C ALA A 187 3.87 14.15 2.73
N ILE A 188 4.90 14.93 2.41
CA ILE A 188 6.08 14.45 1.69
C ILE A 188 6.81 13.37 2.51
N ALA A 189 7.05 13.62 3.80
CA ALA A 189 7.70 12.66 4.68
C ALA A 189 6.88 11.35 4.78
N TYR A 190 5.56 11.47 4.92
CA TYR A 190 4.63 10.34 4.95
C TYR A 190 4.70 9.50 3.66
N CYS A 191 4.67 10.15 2.50
CA CYS A 191 4.80 9.49 1.20
C CYS A 191 6.18 8.87 0.97
N ALA A 192 7.24 9.53 1.42
CA ALA A 192 8.61 9.04 1.29
C ALA A 192 8.82 7.75 2.09
N ILE A 193 8.41 7.72 3.37
CA ILE A 193 8.52 6.51 4.19
C ILE A 193 7.70 5.38 3.60
N ARG A 194 6.47 5.65 3.14
CA ARG A 194 5.64 4.64 2.48
C ARG A 194 6.35 4.06 1.25
N THR A 195 6.88 4.90 0.38
CA THR A 195 7.58 4.47 -0.85
C THR A 195 8.80 3.61 -0.53
N ILE A 196 9.61 4.00 0.47
CA ILE A 196 10.75 3.21 0.95
C ILE A 196 10.27 1.86 1.49
N GLY A 197 9.21 1.87 2.29
CA GLY A 197 8.58 0.67 2.84
C GLY A 197 8.14 -0.29 1.75
N VAL A 198 7.30 0.16 0.81
CA VAL A 198 6.78 -0.67 -0.29
C VAL A 198 7.92 -1.20 -1.15
N SER A 199 8.95 -0.39 -1.42
CA SER A 199 10.13 -0.83 -2.16
C SER A 199 10.89 -1.94 -1.42
N ALA A 200 11.05 -1.81 -0.09
CA ALA A 200 11.65 -2.86 0.73
C ALA A 200 10.80 -4.14 0.73
N GLN A 201 9.47 -4.02 0.78
CA GLN A 201 8.53 -5.13 0.64
C GLN A 201 8.65 -5.82 -0.72
N ALA A 202 8.70 -5.05 -1.80
CA ALA A 202 8.86 -5.56 -3.16
C ALA A 202 10.18 -6.31 -3.32
N VAL A 203 11.29 -5.73 -2.86
CA VAL A 203 12.61 -6.38 -2.90
C VAL A 203 12.63 -7.66 -2.06
N LEU A 204 12.03 -7.66 -0.87
CA LEU A 204 11.95 -8.86 -0.03
C LEU A 204 11.06 -9.94 -0.66
N ALA A 205 9.92 -9.57 -1.23
CA ALA A 205 9.02 -10.47 -1.92
C ALA A 205 9.73 -11.13 -3.12
N LEU A 206 10.39 -10.34 -3.96
CA LEU A 206 11.14 -10.84 -5.13
C LEU A 206 12.36 -11.69 -4.73
N ARG A 207 13.03 -11.38 -3.62
CA ARG A 207 14.17 -12.20 -3.13
C ARG A 207 13.74 -13.52 -2.51
N ARG A 208 12.52 -13.59 -1.95
CA ARG A 208 12.01 -14.77 -1.23
C ARG A 208 11.14 -15.67 -2.10
N ALA A 209 10.49 -15.13 -3.13
CA ALA A 209 9.68 -15.87 -4.10
C ALA A 209 10.58 -16.78 -4.95
N LYS A 210 10.71 -18.04 -4.53
CA LYS A 210 11.58 -19.04 -5.19
C LYS A 210 11.19 -19.34 -6.64
N TRP A 211 9.94 -19.03 -6.99
CA TRP A 211 9.34 -19.26 -8.30
C TRP A 211 9.58 -18.11 -9.28
N THR A 212 10.00 -16.92 -8.83
CA THR A 212 10.35 -15.83 -9.76
C THR A 212 11.60 -16.20 -10.55
N PRO A 213 11.50 -16.36 -11.89
CA PRO A 213 12.65 -16.73 -12.69
C PRO A 213 13.58 -15.52 -12.71
N ARG A 214 14.80 -15.71 -12.24
CA ARG A 214 15.88 -14.70 -12.31
C ARG A 214 16.25 -14.31 -13.75
N ARG A 215 15.58 -14.89 -14.76
CA ARG A 215 15.68 -14.60 -16.19
C ARG A 215 14.28 -14.40 -16.75
N THR A 216 14.06 -13.20 -17.27
CA THR A 216 13.02 -12.85 -18.25
C THR A 216 13.11 -13.78 -19.47
N GLY A 217 12.44 -14.92 -19.40
CA GLY A 217 12.20 -15.83 -20.52
C GLY A 217 10.70 -15.87 -20.77
N CYS A 218 10.29 -15.32 -21.91
CA CYS A 218 8.93 -15.17 -22.39
C CYS A 218 8.14 -16.51 -22.34
N PHE A 219 7.22 -16.67 -21.39
CA PHE A 219 6.28 -17.81 -21.32
C PHE A 219 4.92 -17.50 -21.98
N TRP A 220 4.73 -16.28 -22.49
CA TRP A 220 3.46 -15.79 -23.04
C TRP A 220 2.93 -16.58 -24.25
N LEU A 221 3.74 -17.45 -24.89
CA LEU A 221 3.36 -18.16 -26.11
C LEU A 221 2.97 -19.64 -25.91
N ASP A 222 3.33 -20.28 -24.79
CA ASP A 222 3.16 -21.73 -24.66
C ASP A 222 1.87 -22.17 -23.95
N GLY A 223 1.33 -21.34 -23.05
CA GLY A 223 0.14 -21.68 -22.27
C GLY A 223 -1.17 -21.66 -23.08
N GLY A 224 -1.30 -20.74 -24.04
CA GLY A 224 -2.49 -20.62 -24.89
C GLY A 224 -2.57 -21.69 -25.98
N ALA A 225 -1.44 -22.15 -26.49
CA ALA A 225 -1.40 -23.15 -27.57
C ALA A 225 -1.80 -24.57 -27.10
N ARG A 226 -1.49 -24.93 -25.84
CA ARG A 226 -1.82 -26.26 -25.30
C ARG A 226 -3.31 -26.43 -24.98
N GLY A 227 -3.99 -25.36 -24.56
CA GLY A 227 -5.44 -25.38 -24.32
C GLY A 227 -6.26 -25.47 -25.60
N LEU A 228 -5.76 -24.89 -26.70
CA LEU A 228 -6.44 -24.92 -28.01
C LEU A 228 -6.20 -26.25 -28.77
N MET A 229 -5.05 -26.90 -28.60
CA MET A 229 -4.80 -28.21 -29.24
C MET A 229 -5.56 -29.36 -28.58
N ALA A 230 -5.80 -29.31 -27.26
CA ALA A 230 -6.60 -30.33 -26.57
C ALA A 230 -8.10 -30.28 -26.91
N ALA A 231 -8.59 -29.16 -27.46
CA ALA A 231 -9.99 -29.00 -27.88
C ALA A 231 -10.25 -29.44 -29.34
N PHE A 232 -9.21 -29.82 -30.09
CA PHE A 232 -9.30 -30.24 -31.49
C PHE A 232 -9.02 -31.74 -31.72
N GLU A 233 -8.77 -32.52 -30.65
CA GLU A 233 -8.54 -33.98 -30.71
C GLU A 233 -9.73 -34.83 -30.24
N THR A 234 -10.95 -34.26 -30.17
CA THR A 234 -12.20 -35.02 -30.00
C THR A 234 -13.05 -34.93 -31.25
#